data_AF-A0A7S0C180-F1
#
_entry.id   AF-A0A7S0C180-F1
#
_cell.length_a   1.000
_cell.length_b   1.000
_cell.length_c   1.000
_cell.angle_alpha   90.00
_cell.angle_beta   90.00
_cell.angle_gamma   90.00
#
_symmetry.space_group_name_H-M   'P 1'
#
loop_
_entity.id
_entity.type
_entity.pdbx_description
1 polymer ?
#
loop_
_entity_poly.entity_id
_entity_poly.type
_entity_poly.pdbx_seq_one_letter_code
_entity_poly.pdbx_strand_id
1 'polypeptide(L)'
;GLLLIHLQLGLYAGPAACRPIGRDRSREVFKMFDVNNDEQLSLFEFKNVMMLLFSNVLLRVLVQWMLTILIVPMISQKIVHDIESGLNATWIFITELDEHSSLANSIEIAVETVRDYLLSFGWINASFLFLWNLIPESVLNTVPITLCSILLAAVVVPWIIFKIDDTFQWIADRLSPDDDKKEN
;
A
#
# COMPACT_ATOMS: atom_id res chain seq x y z
N GLY A 1 -15.19 16.85 -20.55
CA GLY A 1 -13.92 16.37 -21.12
C GLY A 1 -13.03 15.75 -20.05
N LEU A 2 -12.40 16.58 -19.21
CA LEU A 2 -11.40 16.18 -18.21
C LEU A 2 -11.80 15.03 -17.28
N LEU A 3 -13.02 15.04 -16.75
CA LEU A 3 -13.54 13.98 -15.88
C LEU A 3 -13.61 12.62 -16.59
N LEU A 4 -14.03 12.62 -17.86
CA LEU A 4 -14.18 11.40 -18.67
C LEU A 4 -12.81 10.78 -18.98
N ILE A 5 -11.80 11.63 -19.20
CA ILE A 5 -10.43 11.19 -19.43
C ILE A 5 -9.81 10.63 -18.14
N HIS A 6 -10.03 11.28 -16.99
CA HIS A 6 -9.64 10.71 -15.69
C HIS A 6 -10.30 9.36 -15.41
N LEU A 7 -11.57 9.19 -15.77
CA LEU A 7 -12.29 7.91 -15.64
C LEU A 7 -11.71 6.82 -16.55
N GLN A 8 -11.39 7.14 -17.81
CA GLN A 8 -10.74 6.18 -18.70
C GLN A 8 -9.31 5.85 -18.24
N LEU A 9 -8.54 6.84 -17.81
CA LEU A 9 -7.22 6.61 -17.21
C LEU A 9 -7.30 5.77 -15.93
N GLY A 10 -8.29 6.02 -15.08
CA GLY A 10 -8.58 5.21 -13.89
C GLY A 10 -8.89 3.76 -14.22
N LEU A 11 -9.56 3.50 -15.34
CA LEU A 11 -9.86 2.16 -15.82
C LEU A 11 -8.58 1.38 -16.18
N TYR A 12 -7.60 2.03 -16.81
CA TYR A 12 -6.37 1.39 -17.28
C TYR A 12 -5.22 1.43 -16.27
N ALA A 13 -5.09 2.52 -15.51
CA ALA A 13 -4.02 2.73 -14.54
C ALA A 13 -4.41 2.32 -13.10
N GLY A 14 -5.67 1.95 -12.89
CA GLY A 14 -6.18 1.47 -11.61
C GLY A 14 -6.61 2.58 -10.65
N PRO A 15 -7.03 2.20 -9.43
CA PRO A 15 -7.68 3.10 -8.47
C PRO A 15 -6.81 4.27 -7.99
N ALA A 16 -5.49 4.16 -8.09
CA ALA A 16 -4.56 5.25 -7.75
C ALA A 16 -4.67 6.46 -8.71
N ALA A 17 -5.13 6.25 -9.94
CA ALA A 17 -5.39 7.34 -10.89
C ALA A 17 -6.76 8.01 -10.68
N CYS A 18 -7.61 7.47 -9.78
CA CYS A 18 -9.00 7.86 -9.63
C CYS A 18 -9.26 8.98 -8.62
N ARG A 19 -8.25 9.71 -8.11
CA ARG A 19 -8.50 10.90 -7.28
C ARG A 19 -8.73 12.10 -8.22
N PRO A 20 -10.00 12.54 -8.43
CA PRO A 20 -10.26 13.67 -9.32
C PRO A 20 -9.67 14.94 -8.73
N ILE A 21 -9.20 15.83 -9.61
CA ILE A 21 -8.82 17.18 -9.21
C ILE A 21 -10.05 17.92 -8.67
N GLY A 22 -9.88 18.70 -7.61
CA GLY A 22 -10.95 19.53 -7.06
C GLY A 22 -11.50 20.51 -8.12
N ARG A 23 -12.79 20.85 -8.04
CA ARG A 23 -13.45 21.71 -9.03
C ARG A 23 -12.79 23.08 -9.16
N ASP A 24 -12.41 23.68 -8.04
CA ASP A 24 -11.83 25.02 -8.02
C ASP A 24 -10.45 25.03 -8.66
N ARG A 25 -9.60 24.06 -8.30
CA ARG A 25 -8.30 23.86 -8.92
C ARG A 25 -8.40 23.50 -10.41
N SER A 26 -9.43 22.73 -10.81
CA SER A 26 -9.69 22.49 -12.23
C SER A 26 -10.01 23.78 -12.98
N ARG A 27 -10.71 24.73 -12.34
CA ARG A 27 -11.00 26.05 -12.93
C ARG A 27 -9.76 26.93 -12.98
N GLU A 28 -8.90 26.90 -11.96
CA GLU A 28 -7.62 27.61 -11.97
C GLU A 28 -6.70 27.09 -13.08
N VAL A 29 -6.53 25.78 -13.20
CA VAL A 29 -5.77 25.17 -14.30
C VAL A 29 -6.41 25.55 -15.63
N PHE A 30 -7.74 25.52 -15.75
CA PHE A 30 -8.40 25.95 -16.98
C PHE A 30 -8.04 27.40 -17.33
N LYS A 31 -8.20 28.34 -16.40
CA LYS A 31 -7.87 29.77 -16.59
C LYS A 31 -6.39 30.00 -16.90
N MET A 32 -5.49 29.21 -16.31
CA MET A 32 -4.05 29.32 -16.53
C MET A 32 -3.65 28.93 -17.96
N PHE A 33 -4.42 28.04 -18.59
CA PHE A 33 -4.14 27.53 -19.94
C PHE A 33 -5.05 28.12 -21.03
N ASP A 34 -6.11 28.84 -20.67
CA ASP A 34 -6.96 29.66 -21.56
C ASP A 34 -6.24 30.99 -21.84
N VAL A 35 -5.28 30.97 -22.78
CA VAL A 35 -4.40 32.12 -23.06
C VAL A 35 -5.18 33.26 -23.71
N ASN A 36 -6.23 32.92 -24.45
CA ASN A 36 -7.14 33.81 -25.17
C ASN A 36 -8.30 34.33 -24.31
N ASN A 37 -8.55 33.79 -23.11
CA ASN A 37 -9.68 34.13 -22.24
C ASN A 37 -11.04 34.04 -22.96
N ASP A 38 -11.23 33.06 -23.83
CA ASP A 38 -12.50 32.88 -24.55
C ASP A 38 -13.45 31.88 -23.85
N GLU A 39 -13.07 31.45 -22.64
CA GLU A 39 -13.74 30.42 -21.85
C GLU A 39 -13.82 29.05 -22.55
N GLN A 40 -13.04 28.86 -23.61
CA GLN A 40 -12.89 27.61 -24.34
C GLN A 40 -11.41 27.21 -24.35
N LEU A 41 -11.15 25.92 -24.56
CA LEU A 41 -9.78 25.45 -24.77
C LEU A 41 -9.64 25.09 -26.24
N SER A 42 -8.75 25.80 -26.94
CA SER A 42 -8.32 25.37 -28.26
C SER A 42 -7.68 23.97 -28.18
N LEU A 43 -7.60 23.27 -29.32
CA LEU A 43 -6.97 21.95 -29.38
C LEU A 43 -5.54 21.95 -28.82
N PHE A 44 -4.81 23.05 -29.03
CA PHE A 44 -3.42 23.20 -28.57
C PHE A 44 -3.35 23.41 -27.05
N GLU A 45 -4.18 24.29 -26.48
CA GLU A 45 -4.24 24.53 -25.04
C GLU A 45 -4.72 23.28 -24.30
N PHE A 46 -5.73 22.61 -24.86
CA PHE A 46 -6.22 21.34 -24.34
C PHE A 46 -5.13 20.27 -24.31
N LYS A 47 -4.29 20.18 -25.36
CA LYS A 47 -3.14 19.25 -25.39
C LYS A 47 -2.14 19.54 -24.25
N ASN A 48 -1.87 20.82 -23.97
CA ASN A 48 -0.94 21.21 -22.91
C ASN A 48 -1.51 20.87 -21.52
N VAL A 49 -2.78 21.16 -21.27
CA VAL A 49 -3.51 20.77 -20.05
C VAL A 49 -3.45 19.25 -19.87
N MET A 50 -3.72 18.50 -20.93
CA MET A 50 -3.67 17.05 -20.92
C MET A 50 -2.28 16.49 -20.63
N MET A 51 -1.22 17.09 -21.18
CA MET A 51 0.16 16.69 -20.93
C MET A 51 0.53 16.87 -19.44
N LEU A 52 0.14 18.00 -18.84
CA LEU A 52 0.38 18.28 -17.42
C LEU A 52 -0.36 17.28 -16.51
N LEU A 53 -1.65 17.03 -16.78
CA LEU A 53 -2.44 16.08 -16.00
C LEU A 53 -1.92 14.65 -16.16
N PHE A 54 -1.53 14.25 -17.36
CA PHE A 54 -0.96 12.93 -17.61
C PHE A 54 0.38 12.76 -16.90
N SER A 55 1.23 13.80 -16.86
CA SER A 55 2.49 13.77 -16.12
C SER A 55 2.27 13.51 -14.63
N ASN A 56 1.30 14.19 -14.00
CA ASN A 56 0.96 13.99 -12.59
C ASN A 56 0.41 12.58 -12.31
N VAL A 57 -0.44 12.04 -13.19
CA VAL A 57 -0.94 10.66 -13.04
C VAL A 57 0.19 9.65 -13.24
N LEU A 58 0.99 9.81 -14.30
CA LEU A 58 2.11 8.93 -14.62
C LEU A 58 3.12 8.90 -13.46
N LEU A 59 3.45 10.04 -12.86
CA LEU A 59 4.34 10.11 -11.71
C LEU A 59 3.80 9.29 -10.54
N ARG A 60 2.51 9.39 -10.21
CA ARG A 60 1.89 8.59 -9.13
C ARG A 60 1.96 7.10 -9.42
N VAL A 61 1.68 6.69 -10.65
CA VAL A 61 1.79 5.28 -11.07
C VAL A 61 3.23 4.80 -10.96
N LEU A 62 4.20 5.56 -11.47
CA LEU A 62 5.61 5.19 -11.39
C LEU A 62 6.09 5.08 -9.94
N VAL A 63 5.73 6.04 -9.08
CA VAL A 63 6.06 5.99 -7.65
C VAL A 63 5.44 4.77 -6.98
N GLN A 64 4.16 4.49 -7.24
CA GLN A 64 3.49 3.30 -6.72
C GLN A 64 4.22 2.02 -7.13
N TRP A 65 4.60 1.90 -8.41
CA TRP A 65 5.31 0.74 -8.92
C TRP A 65 6.70 0.61 -8.29
N MET A 66 7.44 1.71 -8.18
CA MET A 66 8.75 1.73 -7.52
C MET A 66 8.65 1.33 -6.04
N LEU A 67 7.67 1.85 -5.30
CA LEU A 67 7.44 1.48 -3.90
C LEU A 67 7.05 0.00 -3.76
N THR A 68 6.15 -0.48 -4.61
CA THR A 68 5.64 -1.86 -4.54
C THR A 68 6.72 -2.87 -4.92
N ILE A 69 7.55 -2.56 -5.91
CA ILE A 69 8.59 -3.47 -6.40
C ILE A 69 9.85 -3.42 -5.53
N LEU A 70 10.25 -2.25 -5.02
CA LEU A 70 11.53 -2.10 -4.30
C LEU A 70 11.35 -2.01 -2.79
N ILE A 71 10.48 -1.13 -2.31
CA ILE A 71 10.39 -0.80 -0.88
C ILE A 71 9.63 -1.86 -0.09
N VAL A 72 8.48 -2.31 -0.60
CA VAL A 72 7.66 -3.33 0.07
C VAL A 72 8.44 -4.62 0.37
N PRO A 73 9.16 -5.26 -0.57
CA PRO A 73 9.89 -6.49 -0.26
C PRO A 73 11.03 -6.26 0.74
N MET A 74 11.74 -5.13 0.69
CA MET A 74 12.80 -4.83 1.65
C MET A 74 12.25 -4.67 3.08
N ILE A 75 11.14 -3.95 3.24
CA ILE A 75 10.50 -3.78 4.55
C ILE A 75 9.95 -5.10 5.05
N SER A 76 9.30 -5.88 4.18
CA SER A 76 8.76 -7.20 4.52
C SER A 76 9.84 -8.15 5.01
N GLN A 77 10.96 -8.25 4.29
CA GLN A 77 12.11 -9.07 4.71
C GLN A 77 12.65 -8.64 6.07
N LYS A 78 12.77 -7.33 6.31
CA LYS A 78 13.21 -6.81 7.61
C LYS A 78 12.25 -7.20 8.74
N ILE A 79 10.95 -7.00 8.55
CA ILE A 79 9.94 -7.34 9.56
C ILE A 79 9.98 -8.83 9.88
N VAL A 80 10.07 -9.69 8.86
CA VAL A 80 10.15 -11.14 9.05
C VAL A 80 11.40 -11.51 9.83
N HIS A 81 12.56 -10.96 9.46
CA HIS A 81 13.81 -11.22 10.16
C HIS A 81 13.76 -10.74 11.62
N ASP A 82 13.15 -9.57 11.88
CA ASP A 82 12.96 -9.05 13.24
C ASP A 82 12.03 -9.96 14.06
N ILE A 83 10.96 -10.50 13.45
CA ILE A 83 10.06 -11.47 14.09
C ILE A 83 10.80 -12.78 14.37
N GLU A 84 11.53 -13.32 13.40
CA GLU A 84 12.28 -14.57 13.54
C GLU A 84 13.37 -14.43 14.63
N SER A 85 14.04 -13.30 14.67
CA SER A 85 14.99 -12.96 15.74
C SER A 85 14.30 -12.91 17.11
N GLY A 86 13.13 -12.26 17.20
CA GLY A 86 12.35 -12.21 18.44
C GLY A 86 11.84 -13.57 18.90
N LEU A 87 11.38 -14.41 17.97
CA LEU A 87 10.94 -15.78 18.25
C LEU A 87 12.11 -16.65 18.70
N ASN A 88 13.27 -16.57 18.03
CA ASN A 88 14.47 -17.30 18.45
C ASN A 88 14.97 -16.85 19.82
N ALA A 89 14.96 -15.55 20.11
CA ALA A 89 15.31 -15.03 21.44
C ALA A 89 14.32 -15.54 22.51
N THR A 90 13.04 -15.55 22.19
CA THR A 90 11.99 -16.09 23.08
C THR A 90 12.14 -17.59 23.27
N TRP A 91 12.46 -18.34 22.21
CA TRP A 91 12.69 -19.77 22.25
C TRP A 91 13.89 -20.12 23.14
N ILE A 92 15.02 -19.43 22.96
CA ILE A 92 16.21 -19.60 23.81
C ILE A 92 15.84 -19.31 25.26
N PHE A 93 15.15 -18.19 25.53
CA PHE A 93 14.72 -17.83 26.88
C PHE A 93 13.78 -18.89 27.50
N ILE A 94 12.83 -19.41 26.73
CA ILE A 94 11.92 -20.49 27.17
C ILE A 94 12.71 -21.77 27.44
N THR A 95 13.65 -22.14 26.57
CA THR A 95 14.43 -23.38 26.70
C THR A 95 15.38 -23.29 27.90
N GLU A 96 15.96 -22.12 28.16
CA GLU A 96 16.76 -21.84 29.36
C GLU A 96 15.90 -21.84 30.63
N LEU A 97 14.63 -21.43 30.53
CA LEU A 97 13.63 -21.57 31.59
C LEU A 97 13.11 -23.01 31.78
N ASP A 98 13.08 -23.81 30.72
CA ASP A 98 12.63 -25.21 30.70
C ASP A 98 13.61 -26.11 31.48
N GLU A 99 14.91 -25.83 31.38
CA GLU A 99 15.92 -26.47 32.25
C GLU A 99 15.68 -26.19 33.75
N HIS A 100 14.84 -25.21 34.11
CA HIS A 100 14.66 -24.74 35.49
C HIS A 100 13.21 -24.63 36.00
N SER A 101 12.14 -24.86 35.22
CA SER A 101 10.79 -24.57 35.71
C SER A 101 9.64 -25.40 35.13
N SER A 102 8.62 -25.65 35.97
CA SER A 102 7.34 -26.30 35.65
C SER A 102 6.43 -25.54 34.66
N LEU A 103 6.90 -24.41 34.12
CA LEU A 103 6.16 -23.51 33.25
C LEU A 103 6.11 -24.03 31.80
N ALA A 104 7.18 -24.68 31.34
CA ALA A 104 7.25 -25.26 30.00
C ALA A 104 6.22 -26.38 29.81
N ASN A 105 6.06 -27.25 30.81
CA ASN A 105 5.05 -28.30 30.81
C ASN A 105 3.62 -27.72 30.71
N SER A 106 3.39 -26.53 31.25
CA SER A 106 2.09 -25.84 31.14
C SER A 106 1.86 -25.23 29.75
N ILE A 107 2.92 -24.74 29.10
CA ILE A 107 2.87 -24.20 27.72
C ILE A 107 2.67 -25.33 26.71
N GLU A 108 3.37 -26.45 26.87
CA GLU A 108 3.20 -27.65 26.02
C GLU A 108 1.75 -28.13 26.03
N ILE A 109 1.17 -28.31 27.22
CA ILE A 109 -0.23 -28.71 27.39
C ILE A 109 -1.18 -27.68 26.75
N ALA A 110 -0.89 -26.39 26.86
CA ALA A 110 -1.73 -25.35 26.24
C ALA A 110 -1.68 -25.39 24.70
N VAL A 111 -0.50 -25.60 24.11
CA VAL A 111 -0.32 -25.74 22.67
C VAL A 111 -1.03 -26.99 22.14
N GLU A 112 -0.88 -28.12 22.83
CA GLU A 112 -1.59 -29.36 22.49
C GLU A 112 -3.10 -29.18 22.58
N THR A 113 -3.60 -28.50 23.61
CA THR A 113 -5.03 -28.22 23.79
C THR A 113 -5.59 -27.35 22.66
N VAL A 114 -4.84 -26.31 22.23
CA VAL A 114 -5.24 -25.47 21.10
C VAL A 114 -5.21 -26.27 19.79
N ARG A 115 -4.20 -27.11 19.58
CA ARG A 115 -4.12 -28.01 18.42
C ARG A 115 -5.32 -28.94 18.36
N ASP A 116 -5.63 -29.62 19.46
CA ASP A 116 -6.71 -30.59 19.52
C ASP A 116 -8.09 -29.90 19.40
N TYR A 117 -8.24 -28.68 19.92
CA TYR A 117 -9.45 -27.86 19.70
C TYR A 117 -9.62 -27.48 18.23
N LEU A 118 -8.56 -27.04 17.55
CA LEU A 118 -8.59 -26.74 16.11
C LEU A 118 -8.91 -28.00 15.28
N LEU A 119 -8.36 -29.15 15.66
CA LEU A 119 -8.66 -30.44 15.04
C LEU A 119 -10.08 -30.93 15.37
N SER A 120 -10.69 -30.51 16.47
CA SER A 120 -12.06 -30.94 16.82
C SER A 120 -13.15 -30.35 15.91
N PHE A 121 -12.84 -29.28 15.15
CA PHE A 121 -13.67 -28.77 14.06
C PHE A 121 -13.60 -29.72 12.85
N GLY A 122 -14.22 -30.90 12.98
CA GLY A 122 -14.08 -32.07 12.10
C GLY A 122 -14.46 -31.92 10.62
N TRP A 123 -14.82 -30.72 10.15
CA TRP A 123 -15.09 -30.45 8.74
C TRP A 123 -13.81 -30.08 7.96
N ILE A 124 -12.73 -29.75 8.67
CA ILE A 124 -11.46 -29.33 8.07
C ILE A 124 -10.47 -30.51 7.98
N ASN A 125 -10.50 -31.46 8.91
CA ASN A 125 -9.36 -32.33 9.16
C ASN A 125 -8.81 -33.18 8.01
N ALA A 126 -9.59 -34.09 7.39
CA ALA A 126 -8.96 -35.08 6.51
C ALA A 126 -8.44 -34.47 5.21
N SER A 127 -9.26 -33.63 4.56
CA SER A 127 -8.90 -33.00 3.30
C SER A 127 -7.89 -31.87 3.50
N PHE A 128 -8.00 -31.09 4.58
CA PHE A 128 -7.03 -30.04 4.87
C PHE A 128 -5.69 -30.61 5.29
N LEU A 129 -5.63 -31.65 6.15
CA LEU A 129 -4.37 -32.28 6.53
C LEU A 129 -3.70 -32.95 5.32
N PHE A 130 -4.46 -33.58 4.44
CA PHE A 130 -3.93 -34.12 3.20
C PHE A 130 -3.32 -33.01 2.32
N LEU A 131 -4.04 -31.89 2.14
CA LEU A 131 -3.54 -30.73 1.42
C LEU A 131 -2.34 -30.06 2.11
N TRP A 132 -2.34 -30.00 3.44
CA TRP A 132 -1.28 -29.41 4.25
C TRP A 132 0.02 -30.20 4.12
N ASN A 133 -0.08 -31.53 4.21
CA ASN A 133 1.07 -32.43 4.05
C ASN A 133 1.57 -32.51 2.61
N LEU A 134 0.77 -32.11 1.62
CA LEU A 134 1.18 -31.99 0.22
C LEU A 134 2.02 -30.73 -0.05
N ILE A 135 1.96 -29.73 0.84
CA ILE A 135 2.69 -28.48 0.67
C ILE A 135 4.14 -28.69 1.13
N PRO A 136 5.15 -28.44 0.27
CA PRO A 136 6.54 -28.50 0.68
C PRO A 136 6.84 -27.51 1.81
N GLU A 137 7.68 -27.89 2.77
CA GLU A 137 8.09 -27.02 3.88
C GLU A 137 8.70 -25.70 3.42
N SER A 138 9.40 -25.70 2.28
CA SER A 138 9.94 -24.48 1.66
C SER A 138 8.85 -23.47 1.32
N VAL A 139 7.65 -23.91 0.92
CA VAL A 139 6.51 -23.04 0.64
C VAL A 139 5.93 -22.53 1.95
N LEU A 140 5.74 -23.40 2.96
CA LEU A 140 5.21 -23.00 4.26
C LEU A 140 6.08 -21.93 4.94
N ASN A 141 7.41 -22.04 4.83
CA ASN A 141 8.35 -21.03 5.35
C ASN A 141 8.19 -19.66 4.65
N THR A 142 7.71 -19.63 3.41
CA THR A 142 7.46 -18.38 2.66
C THR A 142 6.06 -17.80 2.87
N VAL A 143 5.13 -18.55 3.48
CA VAL A 143 3.74 -18.08 3.70
C VAL A 143 3.70 -16.84 4.59
N PRO A 144 4.36 -16.78 5.77
CA PRO A 144 4.34 -15.59 6.62
C PRO A 144 4.87 -14.34 5.91
N ILE A 145 5.95 -14.51 5.13
CA ILE A 145 6.57 -13.44 4.33
C ILE A 145 5.58 -12.93 3.29
N THR A 146 4.91 -13.84 2.60
CA THR A 146 3.94 -13.49 1.55
C THR A 146 2.73 -12.76 2.15
N LEU A 147 2.18 -13.26 3.26
CA LEU A 147 1.06 -12.61 3.96
C LEU A 147 1.43 -11.21 4.47
N CYS A 148 2.62 -11.07 5.09
CA CYS A 148 3.11 -9.78 5.56
C CYS A 148 3.30 -8.81 4.38
N SER A 149 3.85 -9.28 3.27
CA SER A 149 4.03 -8.48 2.05
C SER A 149 2.68 -8.02 1.47
N ILE A 150 1.67 -8.89 1.44
CA ILE A 150 0.32 -8.55 0.97
C ILE A 150 -0.31 -7.49 1.87
N LEU A 151 -0.21 -7.64 3.19
CA LEU A 151 -0.74 -6.67 4.15
C LEU A 151 -0.04 -5.31 4.04
N LEU A 152 1.29 -5.31 3.95
CA LEU A 152 2.08 -4.08 3.74
C LEU A 152 1.73 -3.43 2.41
N ALA A 153 1.63 -4.19 1.33
CA ALA A 153 1.22 -3.66 0.03
C ALA A 153 -0.20 -3.06 0.07
N ALA A 154 -1.13 -3.70 0.78
CA ALA A 154 -2.51 -3.25 0.88
C ALA A 154 -2.68 -1.99 1.75
N VAL A 155 -1.85 -1.80 2.79
CA VAL A 155 -2.00 -0.71 3.76
C VAL A 155 -0.97 0.39 3.57
N VAL A 156 0.32 0.04 3.50
CA VAL A 156 1.43 0.99 3.49
C VAL A 156 1.53 1.70 2.15
N VAL A 157 1.36 1.00 1.03
CA VAL A 157 1.49 1.62 -0.30
C VAL A 157 0.43 2.72 -0.51
N PRO A 158 -0.87 2.49 -0.26
CA PRO A 158 -1.86 3.57 -0.35
C PRO A 158 -1.55 4.72 0.61
N TRP A 159 -1.14 4.43 1.84
CA TRP A 159 -0.83 5.45 2.84
C TRP A 159 0.34 6.36 2.41
N ILE A 160 1.42 5.79 1.86
CA ILE A 160 2.55 6.58 1.34
C ILE A 160 2.11 7.42 0.14
N ILE A 161 1.34 6.87 -0.79
CA ILE A 161 0.83 7.62 -1.95
C ILE A 161 0.02 8.83 -1.49
N PHE A 162 -0.87 8.66 -0.50
CA PHE A 162 -1.62 9.78 0.06
C PHE A 162 -0.71 10.85 0.66
N LYS A 163 0.35 10.46 1.37
CA LYS A 163 1.32 11.42 1.93
C LYS A 163 2.11 12.17 0.88
N ILE A 164 2.48 11.51 -0.21
CA ILE A 164 3.18 12.15 -1.34
C ILE A 164 2.24 13.15 -2.02
N ASP A 165 0.98 12.77 -2.26
CA ASP A 165 -0.04 13.66 -2.82
C ASP A 165 -0.24 14.90 -1.94
N ASP A 166 -0.37 14.72 -0.62
CA ASP A 166 -0.51 15.83 0.34
C ASP A 166 0.73 16.74 0.33
N THR A 167 1.93 16.17 0.15
CA THR A 167 3.19 16.94 0.08
C THR A 167 3.24 17.77 -1.20
N PHE A 168 2.88 17.20 -2.36
CA PHE A 168 2.80 17.93 -3.62
C PHE A 168 1.74 19.03 -3.57
N GLN A 169 0.60 18.76 -2.93
CA GLN A 169 -0.44 19.75 -2.76
C GLN A 169 0.04 20.91 -1.90
N TRP A 170 0.69 20.62 -0.76
CA TRP A 170 1.29 21.64 0.10
C TRP A 170 2.36 22.48 -0.62
N ILE A 171 3.21 21.86 -1.45
CA ILE A 171 4.21 22.59 -2.25
C ILE A 171 3.54 23.52 -3.26
N ALA A 172 2.51 23.03 -3.95
CA ALA A 172 1.78 23.83 -4.94
C ALA A 172 1.08 25.03 -4.30
N ASP A 173 0.45 24.83 -3.14
CA ASP A 173 -0.26 25.88 -2.41
C ASP A 173 0.72 26.97 -1.93
N ARG A 174 1.98 26.60 -1.60
CA ARG A 174 3.04 27.57 -1.26
C ARG A 174 3.61 28.33 -2.46
N LEU A 175 3.56 27.73 -3.64
CA LEU A 175 4.12 28.31 -4.87
C LEU A 175 3.13 29.21 -5.61
N SER A 176 1.82 29.09 -5.32
CA SER A 176 0.81 30.05 -5.74
C SER A 176 0.98 31.33 -4.90
N PRO A 177 1.71 32.35 -5.39
CA PRO A 177 1.92 33.57 -4.62
C PRO A 177 0.56 34.28 -4.53
N ASP A 178 0.12 34.64 -3.32
CA ASP A 178 -1.10 35.41 -3.05
C ASP A 178 -1.37 36.48 -4.14
N ASP A 179 -2.22 36.16 -5.11
CA ASP A 179 -2.85 37.16 -5.98
C ASP A 179 -3.82 38.06 -5.17
N ASP A 180 -4.06 37.73 -3.90
CA ASP A 180 -4.88 38.47 -2.93
C ASP A 180 -4.22 39.76 -2.41
N LYS A 181 -2.99 40.10 -2.82
CA LYS A 181 -2.34 41.38 -2.44
C LYS A 181 -2.45 42.50 -3.48
N LYS A 182 -3.26 42.34 -4.54
CA LYS A 182 -3.41 43.35 -5.60
C LYS A 182 -4.73 44.15 -5.58
N GLU A 183 -5.58 44.00 -4.57
CA GLU A 183 -6.84 44.77 -4.44
C GLU A 183 -6.85 45.82 -3.32
N ASN A 184 -5.70 46.43 -2.98
CA ASN A 184 -5.68 47.66 -2.16
C ASN A 184 -4.90 48.78 -2.85
#